data_AF-A0A932RIV3-F1
#
_entry.id   AF-A0A932RIV3-F1
#
_cell.length_a   1.000
_cell.length_b   1.000
_cell.length_c   1.000
_cell.angle_alpha   90.00
_cell.angle_beta   90.00
_cell.angle_gamma   90.00
#
_symmetry.space_group_name_H-M   'P 1'
#
loop_
_entity.id
_entity.type
_entity.pdbx_description
1 polymer ?
#
loop_
_entity_poly.entity_id
_entity_poly.type
_entity_poly.pdbx_seq_one_letter_code
_entity_poly.pdbx_strand_id
1 'polypeptide(L)'
;MVKRYFVFPFLSLVTLVLLAALGTTSVYAQFYVLQGDDPGLAAALAGSPPCSIIMITSMGAGAPLPFTSSYTLGPGDSGKKIMAAPGETALFIWSGGAPPFTVAGATNVVLENLVITGNAAGAGVQVDPGSVVKIINCQIACNVHGVYVRSSSMAEIEGSRILNNAGFGVYLESLPPGTVGATATIEKTQVRNNQTGVVLRGTSGKAKIWHSMIDKNTGNGVQVHVGNSAVLNNNDISFNGANGVGFDPGALGSLSFNTIAYNTAAGVVSAAPVKVNPGHNTLEGNSPNFAGQPFLLPNQF
;
A
#
# COMPACT_ATOMS: atom_id res chain seq x y z
N MET A 1 -44.92 17.73 38.72
CA MET A 1 -44.94 17.03 37.43
C MET A 1 -43.61 16.29 37.26
N VAL A 2 -43.62 14.98 37.49
CA VAL A 2 -42.45 14.10 37.47
C VAL A 2 -42.27 13.58 36.04
N LYS A 3 -41.15 13.90 35.39
CA LYS A 3 -40.78 13.29 34.10
C LYS A 3 -40.20 11.89 34.36
N ARG A 4 -40.92 10.87 33.91
CA ARG A 4 -40.47 9.47 33.93
C ARG A 4 -39.48 9.24 32.77
N TYR A 5 -38.28 8.78 33.09
CA TYR A 5 -37.33 8.24 32.12
C TYR A 5 -37.72 6.80 31.81
N PHE A 6 -38.01 6.51 30.54
CA PHE A 6 -38.11 5.13 30.05
C PHE A 6 -36.69 4.59 29.89
N VAL A 7 -36.33 3.65 30.77
CA VAL A 7 -35.14 2.81 30.65
C VAL A 7 -35.53 1.64 29.75
N PHE A 8 -34.96 1.58 28.54
CA PHE A 8 -35.00 0.38 27.71
C PHE A 8 -33.85 -0.55 28.13
N PRO A 9 -34.11 -1.79 28.55
CA PRO A 9 -33.06 -2.77 28.81
C PRO A 9 -32.86 -3.61 27.55
N PHE A 10 -31.90 -3.26 26.72
CA PHE A 10 -31.26 -4.24 25.84
C PHE A 10 -29.79 -4.36 26.25
N LEU A 11 -29.63 -5.12 27.32
CA LEU A 11 -28.38 -5.74 27.72
C LEU A 11 -28.09 -6.85 26.69
N SER A 12 -27.55 -6.51 25.51
CA SER A 12 -26.97 -7.54 24.64
C SER A 12 -25.58 -7.86 25.18
N LEU A 13 -25.56 -8.87 26.03
CA LEU A 13 -24.45 -9.71 26.39
C LEU A 13 -23.58 -9.96 25.13
N VAL A 14 -22.48 -9.20 24.97
CA VAL A 14 -21.45 -9.54 23.99
C VAL A 14 -20.91 -10.90 24.42
N THR A 15 -21.23 -11.90 23.62
CA THR A 15 -20.92 -13.30 23.91
C THR A 15 -19.43 -13.48 23.71
N LEU A 16 -18.67 -13.48 24.80
CA LEU A 16 -17.29 -13.98 24.82
C LEU A 16 -17.35 -15.50 24.63
N VAL A 17 -17.28 -15.97 23.38
CA VAL A 17 -17.16 -17.42 23.10
C VAL A 17 -15.71 -17.84 23.36
N LEU A 18 -15.44 -18.29 24.58
CA LEU A 18 -14.24 -19.05 24.89
C LEU A 18 -14.49 -20.51 24.49
N LEU A 19 -14.07 -20.91 23.28
CA LEU A 19 -13.99 -22.32 22.90
C LEU A 19 -12.57 -22.83 23.21
N ALA A 20 -12.35 -23.27 24.44
CA ALA A 20 -11.17 -24.04 24.81
C ALA A 20 -11.54 -25.53 24.80
N ALA A 21 -11.30 -26.22 23.69
CA ALA A 21 -11.37 -27.68 23.62
C ALA A 21 -10.29 -28.22 22.66
N LEU A 22 -9.20 -28.71 23.27
CA LEU A 22 -8.28 -29.76 22.81
C LEU A 22 -8.14 -29.96 21.28
N GLY A 23 -7.17 -29.27 20.69
CA GLY A 23 -6.72 -29.48 19.32
C GLY A 23 -5.99 -28.25 18.82
N THR A 24 -4.87 -28.42 18.11
CA THR A 24 -3.95 -27.38 17.64
C THR A 24 -4.52 -26.48 16.53
N THR A 25 -5.77 -26.03 16.65
CA THR A 25 -6.28 -24.93 15.84
C THR A 25 -5.91 -23.64 16.57
N SER A 26 -4.98 -22.88 16.01
CA SER A 26 -4.75 -21.49 16.42
C SER A 26 -6.03 -20.71 16.14
N VAL A 27 -6.92 -20.64 17.13
CA VAL A 27 -8.16 -19.87 17.02
C VAL A 27 -7.76 -18.40 17.07
N TYR A 28 -7.76 -17.74 15.91
CA TYR A 28 -7.58 -16.29 15.87
C TYR A 28 -8.70 -15.64 16.66
N ALA A 29 -8.36 -14.86 17.68
CA ALA A 29 -9.35 -14.07 18.41
C ALA A 29 -9.94 -13.03 17.45
N GLN A 30 -11.27 -13.02 17.33
CA GLN A 30 -12.01 -12.09 16.48
C GLN A 30 -12.65 -10.99 17.32
N PHE A 31 -12.43 -9.74 16.92
CA PHE A 31 -13.00 -8.55 17.55
C PHE A 31 -13.84 -7.82 16.52
N TYR A 32 -15.04 -7.40 16.92
CA TYR A 32 -15.95 -6.66 16.07
C TYR A 32 -15.95 -5.19 16.48
N VAL A 33 -15.78 -4.30 15.52
CA VAL A 33 -15.77 -2.86 15.72
C VAL A 33 -16.79 -2.24 14.80
N LEU A 34 -17.65 -1.38 15.35
CA LEU A 34 -18.60 -0.65 14.52
C LEU A 34 -17.88 0.42 13.71
N GLN A 35 -18.28 0.55 12.45
CA GLN A 35 -17.73 1.55 11.56
C GLN A 35 -17.92 2.98 12.12
N GLY A 36 -16.82 3.74 12.19
CA GLY A 36 -16.77 5.09 12.78
C GLY A 36 -16.58 5.12 14.30
N ASP A 37 -16.51 3.97 14.97
CA ASP A 37 -16.22 3.87 16.40
C ASP A 37 -14.71 3.93 16.66
N ASP A 38 -14.14 5.14 16.57
CA ASP A 38 -12.71 5.37 16.81
C ASP A 38 -12.24 4.81 18.18
N PRO A 39 -12.96 5.05 19.31
CA PRO A 39 -12.63 4.44 20.60
C PRO A 39 -12.71 2.92 20.61
N GLY A 40 -13.72 2.33 19.96
CA GLY A 40 -13.87 0.89 19.84
C GLY A 40 -12.72 0.25 19.06
N LEU A 41 -12.28 0.87 17.96
CA LEU A 41 -11.11 0.39 17.21
C LEU A 41 -9.84 0.48 18.04
N ALA A 42 -9.63 1.60 18.74
CA ALA A 42 -8.48 1.77 19.62
C ALA A 42 -8.48 0.72 20.76
N ALA A 43 -9.64 0.45 21.35
CA ALA A 43 -9.79 -0.56 22.40
C ALA A 43 -9.56 -1.98 21.86
N ALA A 44 -10.08 -2.31 20.66
CA ALA A 44 -9.85 -3.60 20.03
C ALA A 44 -8.36 -3.80 19.68
N LEU A 45 -7.69 -2.76 19.19
CA LEU A 45 -6.24 -2.80 18.94
C LEU A 45 -5.47 -3.01 20.24
N ALA A 46 -5.74 -2.24 21.28
CA ALA A 46 -5.01 -2.35 22.56
C ALA A 46 -5.29 -3.66 23.31
N GLY A 47 -6.53 -4.15 23.27
CA GLY A 47 -6.99 -5.31 24.04
C GLY A 47 -6.80 -6.66 23.34
N SER A 48 -6.60 -6.67 22.02
CA SER A 48 -6.43 -7.92 21.27
C SER A 48 -5.00 -8.45 21.34
N PRO A 49 -4.81 -9.79 21.49
CA PRO A 49 -3.48 -10.38 21.40
C PRO A 49 -2.91 -10.28 19.97
N PRO A 50 -1.59 -10.46 19.79
CA PRO A 50 -0.98 -10.64 18.46
C PRO A 50 -1.72 -11.70 17.64
N CYS A 51 -1.63 -11.59 16.32
CA CYS A 51 -2.33 -12.46 15.37
C CYS A 51 -3.88 -12.36 15.37
N SER A 52 -4.49 -11.47 16.14
CA SER A 52 -5.96 -11.32 16.15
C SER A 52 -6.53 -10.75 14.85
N ILE A 53 -7.81 -11.02 14.60
CA ILE A 53 -8.57 -10.40 13.51
C ILE A 53 -9.51 -9.35 14.12
N ILE A 54 -9.39 -8.11 13.65
CA ILE A 54 -10.30 -7.02 13.97
C ILE A 54 -11.16 -6.80 12.73
N MET A 55 -12.44 -7.16 12.85
CA MET A 55 -13.45 -7.02 11.81
C MET A 55 -14.26 -5.75 12.05
N ILE A 56 -14.28 -4.88 11.05
CA ILE A 56 -15.06 -3.66 11.05
C ILE A 56 -16.40 -3.94 10.36
N THR A 57 -17.49 -3.64 11.06
CA THR A 57 -18.86 -3.87 10.57
C THR A 57 -19.67 -2.58 10.49
N SER A 58 -20.52 -2.45 9.49
CA SER A 58 -21.48 -1.36 9.36
C SER A 58 -22.66 -1.51 10.34
N MET A 59 -23.33 -0.40 10.69
CA MET A 59 -24.54 -0.41 11.54
C MET A 59 -25.84 -0.69 10.76
N GLY A 60 -25.76 -1.31 9.57
CA GLY A 60 -26.91 -1.55 8.70
C GLY A 60 -26.95 -0.61 7.47
N ALA A 61 -28.14 -0.41 6.89
CA ALA A 61 -28.34 0.21 5.56
C ALA A 61 -27.98 1.72 5.42
N GLY A 62 -27.21 2.28 6.34
CA GLY A 62 -26.74 3.66 6.30
C GLY A 62 -25.42 3.83 5.54
N ALA A 63 -25.09 5.06 5.17
CA ALA A 63 -23.76 5.37 4.64
C ALA A 63 -22.68 5.07 5.70
N PRO A 64 -21.53 4.51 5.30
CA PRO A 64 -20.44 4.21 6.21
C PRO A 64 -19.97 5.44 6.98
N LEU A 65 -20.04 5.42 8.32
CA LEU A 65 -19.42 6.46 9.15
C LEU A 65 -17.89 6.32 9.09
N PRO A 66 -17.14 7.39 8.79
CA PRO A 66 -15.69 7.26 8.68
C PRO A 66 -15.05 7.12 10.06
N PHE A 67 -13.98 6.32 10.16
CA PHE A 67 -12.98 6.47 11.22
C PHE A 67 -12.21 7.76 10.98
N THR A 68 -12.00 8.52 12.05
CA THR A 68 -11.42 9.86 12.01
C THR A 68 -10.21 9.99 12.91
N SER A 69 -9.60 8.87 13.31
CA SER A 69 -8.38 8.84 14.11
C SER A 69 -7.22 8.19 13.33
N SER A 70 -5.99 8.50 13.75
CA SER A 70 -4.78 7.81 13.29
C SER A 70 -4.43 6.64 14.22
N TYR A 71 -4.01 5.52 13.65
CA TYR A 71 -3.66 4.30 14.38
C TYR A 71 -2.21 3.90 14.14
N THR A 72 -1.45 3.79 15.23
CA THR A 72 -0.07 3.26 15.20
C THR A 72 -0.09 1.81 15.65
N LEU A 73 0.30 0.91 14.76
CA LEU A 73 0.41 -0.53 14.97
C LEU A 73 1.86 -0.84 15.37
N GLY A 74 2.05 -1.08 16.65
CA GLY A 74 3.35 -1.32 17.28
C GLY A 74 3.76 -2.80 17.31
N PRO A 75 4.89 -3.16 17.94
CA PRO A 75 5.36 -4.55 17.99
C PRO A 75 4.32 -5.55 18.52
N GLY A 76 3.47 -5.12 19.48
CA GLY A 76 2.36 -5.92 20.03
C GLY A 76 1.21 -6.18 19.04
N ASP A 77 1.20 -5.51 17.89
CA ASP A 77 0.21 -5.68 16.83
C ASP A 77 0.69 -6.63 15.73
N SER A 78 1.85 -7.27 15.91
CA SER A 78 2.38 -8.21 14.92
C SER A 78 1.39 -9.35 14.64
N GLY A 79 1.21 -9.67 13.37
CA GLY A 79 0.25 -10.65 12.87
C GLY A 79 -1.21 -10.20 12.88
N LYS A 80 -1.56 -9.03 13.44
CA LYS A 80 -2.95 -8.58 13.48
C LYS A 80 -3.46 -8.27 12.08
N LYS A 81 -4.70 -8.67 11.83
CA LYS A 81 -5.45 -8.35 10.62
C LYS A 81 -6.55 -7.35 10.95
N ILE A 82 -6.57 -6.22 10.25
CA ILE A 82 -7.65 -5.24 10.30
C ILE A 82 -8.38 -5.32 8.97
N MET A 83 -9.67 -5.65 9.00
CA MET A 83 -10.44 -5.83 7.78
C MET A 83 -11.87 -5.32 7.89
N ALA A 84 -12.43 -4.85 6.78
CA ALA A 84 -13.88 -4.73 6.65
C ALA A 84 -14.52 -6.12 6.60
N ALA A 85 -15.73 -6.25 7.12
CA ALA A 85 -16.52 -7.46 6.98
C ALA A 85 -16.81 -7.77 5.50
N PRO A 86 -17.04 -9.05 5.13
CA PRO A 86 -17.33 -9.43 3.75
C PRO A 86 -18.51 -8.65 3.15
N GLY A 87 -18.30 -8.06 1.97
CA GLY A 87 -19.31 -7.24 1.29
C GLY A 87 -19.45 -5.81 1.82
N GLU A 88 -18.68 -5.44 2.84
CA GLU A 88 -18.68 -4.11 3.42
C GLU A 88 -17.44 -3.30 3.03
N THR A 89 -17.42 -2.03 3.44
CA THR A 89 -16.31 -1.11 3.19
C THR A 89 -16.02 -0.31 4.45
N ALA A 90 -14.84 -0.53 5.04
CA ALA A 90 -14.36 0.25 6.17
C ALA A 90 -13.67 1.52 5.68
N LEU A 91 -14.29 2.67 5.96
CA LEU A 91 -13.86 3.98 5.50
C LEU A 91 -13.06 4.71 6.58
N PHE A 92 -11.84 5.09 6.24
CA PHE A 92 -10.94 5.91 7.06
C PHE A 92 -10.75 7.25 6.36
N ILE A 93 -11.19 8.34 7.01
CA ILE A 93 -10.99 9.71 6.53
C ILE A 93 -10.21 10.47 7.59
N TRP A 94 -9.02 10.92 7.24
CA TRP A 94 -8.18 11.67 8.18
C TRP A 94 -7.58 12.89 7.53
N SER A 95 -7.64 14.04 8.21
CA SER A 95 -7.07 15.31 7.74
C SER A 95 -6.02 15.90 8.69
N GLY A 96 -5.59 15.16 9.72
CA GLY A 96 -4.73 15.66 10.81
C GLY A 96 -3.22 15.50 10.58
N GLY A 97 -2.78 15.25 9.34
CA GLY A 97 -1.37 15.18 8.93
C GLY A 97 -0.62 13.88 9.27
N ALA A 98 -0.94 13.21 10.38
CA ALA A 98 -0.46 11.85 10.62
C ALA A 98 -1.07 10.86 9.61
N PRO A 99 -0.44 9.73 9.27
CA PRO A 99 -1.10 8.68 8.48
C PRO A 99 -2.27 8.03 9.25
N PRO A 100 -3.43 7.72 8.62
CA PRO A 100 -4.48 6.90 9.21
C PRO A 100 -3.95 5.59 9.79
N PHE A 101 -3.01 4.95 9.10
CA PHE A 101 -2.29 3.78 9.59
C PHE A 101 -0.78 4.01 9.53
N THR A 102 -0.13 3.85 10.68
CA THR A 102 1.33 3.79 10.79
C THR A 102 1.71 2.43 11.36
N VAL A 103 2.48 1.63 10.64
CA VAL A 103 3.05 0.37 11.15
C VAL A 103 4.46 0.65 11.63
N ALA A 104 4.73 0.45 12.92
CA ALA A 104 5.99 0.84 13.56
C ALA A 104 6.54 -0.29 14.43
N GLY A 105 7.53 -1.02 13.91
CA GLY A 105 8.15 -2.16 14.57
C GLY A 105 7.25 -3.41 14.62
N ALA A 106 6.13 -3.42 13.90
CA ALA A 106 5.22 -4.56 13.80
C ALA A 106 5.47 -5.36 12.52
N THR A 107 5.32 -6.67 12.57
CA THR A 107 5.51 -7.55 11.40
C THR A 107 4.25 -8.34 11.09
N ASN A 108 4.06 -8.71 9.82
CA ASN A 108 2.90 -9.46 9.36
C ASN A 108 1.54 -8.81 9.69
N VAL A 109 1.51 -7.48 9.80
CA VAL A 109 0.25 -6.74 9.90
C VAL A 109 -0.49 -6.84 8.57
N VAL A 110 -1.78 -7.10 8.60
CA VAL A 110 -2.62 -7.19 7.39
C VAL A 110 -3.69 -6.11 7.43
N LEU A 111 -3.74 -5.28 6.40
CA LEU A 111 -4.81 -4.33 6.12
C LEU A 111 -5.60 -4.85 4.92
N GLU A 112 -6.89 -5.13 5.09
CA GLU A 112 -7.68 -5.78 4.04
C GLU A 112 -9.06 -5.15 3.83
N ASN A 113 -9.45 -4.94 2.57
CA ASN A 113 -10.76 -4.39 2.19
C ASN A 113 -11.07 -3.02 2.83
N LEU A 114 -10.05 -2.18 3.00
CA LEU A 114 -10.18 -0.84 3.61
C LEU A 114 -10.20 0.24 2.53
N VAL A 115 -10.96 1.31 2.78
CA VAL A 115 -10.86 2.58 2.03
C VAL A 115 -10.15 3.59 2.92
N ILE A 116 -8.96 4.01 2.52
CA ILE A 116 -8.08 4.91 3.27
C ILE A 116 -7.89 6.18 2.46
N THR A 117 -8.45 7.30 2.93
CA THR A 117 -8.52 8.52 2.13
C THR A 117 -8.45 9.81 2.91
N GLY A 118 -8.14 10.91 2.20
CA GLY A 118 -8.30 12.27 2.71
C GLY A 118 -7.09 12.85 3.46
N ASN A 119 -5.97 12.11 3.57
CA ASN A 119 -4.80 12.62 4.27
C ASN A 119 -4.03 13.65 3.43
N ALA A 120 -4.50 14.89 3.47
CA ALA A 120 -3.96 16.01 2.70
C ALA A 120 -2.55 16.46 3.12
N ALA A 121 -2.02 15.96 4.24
CA ALA A 121 -0.69 16.32 4.74
C ALA A 121 0.26 15.13 4.96
N GLY A 122 -0.16 13.90 4.63
CA GLY A 122 0.67 12.71 4.81
C GLY A 122 0.26 11.52 3.95
N ALA A 123 0.84 10.36 4.26
CA ALA A 123 0.53 9.11 3.57
C ALA A 123 -0.82 8.52 4.01
N GLY A 124 -1.47 7.72 3.16
CA GLY A 124 -2.61 6.90 3.58
C GLY A 124 -2.16 5.77 4.52
N VAL A 125 -1.07 5.08 4.16
CA VAL A 125 -0.40 4.08 5.00
C VAL A 125 1.08 4.39 5.08
N GLN A 126 1.63 4.46 6.29
CA GLN A 126 3.06 4.58 6.54
C GLN A 126 3.61 3.31 7.17
N VAL A 127 4.77 2.88 6.71
CA VAL A 127 5.50 1.71 7.17
C VAL A 127 6.87 2.18 7.65
N ASP A 128 7.02 2.28 8.96
CA ASP A 128 8.24 2.74 9.62
C ASP A 128 9.29 1.62 9.74
N PRO A 129 10.55 1.96 10.02
CA PRO A 129 11.65 0.99 10.04
C PRO A 129 11.39 -0.23 10.91
N GLY A 130 11.80 -1.41 10.42
CA GLY A 130 11.62 -2.70 11.09
C GLY A 130 10.23 -3.31 10.93
N SER A 131 9.36 -2.69 10.11
CA SER A 131 7.97 -3.12 9.96
C SER A 131 7.71 -3.92 8.69
N VAL A 132 6.70 -4.79 8.74
CA VAL A 132 6.21 -5.55 7.58
C VAL A 132 4.69 -5.48 7.55
N VAL A 133 4.15 -4.98 6.44
CA VAL A 133 2.70 -4.88 6.21
C VAL A 133 2.28 -5.59 4.93
N LYS A 134 1.09 -6.21 4.96
CA LYS A 134 0.35 -6.66 3.78
C LYS A 134 -0.88 -5.78 3.59
N ILE A 135 -1.07 -5.29 2.38
CA ILE A 135 -2.19 -4.43 1.97
C ILE A 135 -2.93 -5.18 0.88
N ILE A 136 -4.14 -5.62 1.17
CA ILE A 136 -4.89 -6.55 0.32
C ILE A 136 -6.25 -5.95 -0.02
N ASN A 137 -6.56 -5.84 -1.31
CA ASN A 137 -7.87 -5.34 -1.78
C ASN A 137 -8.29 -3.99 -1.17
N CYS A 138 -7.32 -3.13 -0.84
CA CYS A 138 -7.60 -1.82 -0.27
C CYS A 138 -7.73 -0.76 -1.38
N GLN A 139 -8.50 0.28 -1.12
CA GLN A 139 -8.47 1.52 -1.89
C GLN A 139 -7.77 2.60 -1.08
N ILE A 140 -6.64 3.10 -1.57
CA ILE A 140 -5.85 4.14 -0.91
C ILE A 140 -5.81 5.37 -1.82
N ALA A 141 -6.53 6.42 -1.45
CA ALA A 141 -6.80 7.51 -2.37
C ALA A 141 -6.82 8.91 -1.75
N CYS A 142 -6.56 9.94 -2.55
CA CYS A 142 -6.68 11.35 -2.12
C CYS A 142 -5.85 11.68 -0.87
N ASN A 143 -4.65 11.12 -0.77
CA ASN A 143 -3.65 11.44 0.25
C ASN A 143 -2.47 12.20 -0.39
N VAL A 144 -1.50 12.68 0.38
CA VAL A 144 -0.22 13.16 -0.19
C VAL A 144 0.53 11.99 -0.84
N HIS A 145 0.69 10.90 -0.11
CA HIS A 145 1.24 9.65 -0.64
C HIS A 145 0.24 8.51 -0.41
N GLY A 146 0.15 7.54 -1.31
CA GLY A 146 -0.69 6.37 -1.08
C GLY A 146 -0.10 5.50 0.03
N VAL A 147 0.96 4.77 -0.30
CA VAL A 147 1.72 3.92 0.63
C VAL A 147 3.15 4.43 0.73
N TYR A 148 3.60 4.72 1.95
CA TYR A 148 4.93 5.22 2.24
C TYR A 148 5.73 4.21 3.07
N VAL A 149 6.80 3.67 2.48
CA VAL A 149 7.64 2.59 3.03
C VAL A 149 9.04 3.13 3.29
N ARG A 150 9.49 3.08 4.55
CA ARG A 150 10.78 3.66 4.97
C ARG A 150 11.87 2.60 5.07
N SER A 151 13.11 3.04 5.26
CA SER A 151 14.29 2.19 5.41
C SER A 151 14.04 1.00 6.33
N SER A 152 14.60 -0.17 5.99
CA SER A 152 14.47 -1.41 6.77
C SER A 152 13.03 -1.89 6.96
N SER A 153 12.10 -1.56 6.06
CA SER A 153 10.71 -2.01 6.13
C SER A 153 10.23 -2.61 4.80
N MET A 154 9.14 -3.38 4.86
CA MET A 154 8.58 -4.10 3.71
C MET A 154 7.06 -3.90 3.59
N ALA A 155 6.60 -3.67 2.36
CA ALA A 155 5.18 -3.71 2.02
C ALA A 155 4.88 -4.77 0.95
N GLU A 156 3.92 -5.63 1.21
CA GLU A 156 3.30 -6.50 0.20
C GLU A 156 1.94 -5.91 -0.15
N ILE A 157 1.72 -5.55 -1.41
CA ILE A 157 0.51 -4.90 -1.90
C ILE A 157 -0.10 -5.80 -2.97
N GLU A 158 -1.31 -6.30 -2.72
CA GLU A 158 -2.02 -7.20 -3.61
C GLU A 158 -3.45 -6.74 -3.89
N GLY A 159 -3.89 -6.81 -5.14
CA GLY A 159 -5.30 -6.61 -5.51
C GLY A 159 -5.84 -5.20 -5.20
N SER A 160 -4.96 -4.24 -4.93
CA SER A 160 -5.34 -2.95 -4.35
C SER A 160 -5.46 -1.85 -5.42
N ARG A 161 -6.07 -0.72 -5.03
CA ARG A 161 -6.26 0.47 -5.86
C ARG A 161 -5.63 1.68 -5.17
N ILE A 162 -4.50 2.15 -5.67
CA ILE A 162 -3.77 3.30 -5.13
C ILE A 162 -3.91 4.45 -6.12
N LEU A 163 -4.79 5.40 -5.83
CA LEU A 163 -5.25 6.36 -6.83
C LEU A 163 -5.45 7.79 -6.35
N ASN A 164 -5.30 8.76 -7.25
CA ASN A 164 -5.59 10.17 -6.97
C ASN A 164 -4.81 10.73 -5.76
N ASN A 165 -3.60 10.23 -5.48
CA ASN A 165 -2.76 10.82 -4.43
C ASN A 165 -1.99 12.01 -5.02
N ALA A 166 -1.89 13.11 -4.26
CA ALA A 166 -1.33 14.36 -4.74
C ALA A 166 0.16 14.25 -5.11
N GLY A 167 0.89 13.39 -4.41
CA GLY A 167 2.27 13.02 -4.67
C GLY A 167 2.36 11.59 -5.19
N PHE A 168 3.10 10.73 -4.50
CA PHE A 168 3.43 9.38 -4.99
C PHE A 168 2.37 8.34 -4.64
N GLY A 169 2.07 7.43 -5.56
CA GLY A 169 1.21 6.27 -5.28
C GLY A 169 1.87 5.34 -4.26
N VAL A 170 3.01 4.76 -4.61
CA VAL A 170 3.85 3.97 -3.70
C VAL A 170 5.23 4.62 -3.60
N TYR A 171 5.60 5.02 -2.39
CA TYR A 171 6.87 5.69 -2.09
C TYR A 171 7.76 4.81 -1.23
N LEU A 172 8.91 4.40 -1.75
CA LEU A 172 9.97 3.75 -0.98
C LEU A 172 11.07 4.78 -0.71
N GLU A 173 11.32 5.11 0.55
CA GLU A 173 12.41 5.99 0.96
C GLU A 173 13.44 5.21 1.79
N SER A 174 14.66 5.11 1.26
CA SER A 174 15.76 4.38 1.87
C SER A 174 16.89 5.33 2.26
N LEU A 175 16.70 6.08 3.34
CA LEU A 175 17.63 7.07 3.87
C LEU A 175 17.98 6.79 5.35
N PRO A 176 19.18 7.23 5.81
CA PRO A 176 20.31 7.73 5.02
C PRO A 176 21.02 6.62 4.22
N PRO A 177 21.98 6.94 3.33
CA PRO A 177 22.79 5.94 2.64
C PRO A 177 23.47 4.96 3.61
N GLY A 178 23.58 3.69 3.20
CA GLY A 178 24.15 2.62 4.03
C GLY A 178 23.16 1.90 4.93
N THR A 179 21.88 2.32 4.98
CA THR A 179 20.83 1.55 5.65
C THR A 179 20.34 0.39 4.79
N VAL A 180 19.68 -0.59 5.43
CA VAL A 180 18.87 -1.56 4.70
C VAL A 180 17.74 -0.80 3.99
N GLY A 181 17.57 -1.03 2.70
CA GLY A 181 16.57 -0.31 1.92
C GLY A 181 15.15 -0.75 2.21
N ALA A 182 14.20 0.15 1.93
CA ALA A 182 12.78 -0.16 1.86
C ALA A 182 12.50 -1.16 0.73
N THR A 183 11.61 -2.12 0.98
CA THR A 183 11.21 -3.10 -0.04
C THR A 183 9.71 -3.10 -0.28
N ALA A 184 9.31 -3.32 -1.52
CA ALA A 184 7.91 -3.48 -1.87
C ALA A 184 7.68 -4.55 -2.93
N THR A 185 6.61 -5.30 -2.74
CA THR A 185 6.05 -6.23 -3.72
C THR A 185 4.67 -5.72 -4.10
N ILE A 186 4.42 -5.43 -5.37
CA ILE A 186 3.18 -4.81 -5.87
C ILE A 186 2.57 -5.70 -6.95
N GLU A 187 1.56 -6.50 -6.59
CA GLU A 187 0.93 -7.49 -7.44
C GLU A 187 -0.55 -7.17 -7.72
N LYS A 188 -1.01 -7.38 -8.96
CA LYS A 188 -2.44 -7.23 -9.34
C LYS A 188 -3.06 -5.91 -8.87
N THR A 189 -2.26 -4.86 -8.84
CA THR A 189 -2.60 -3.58 -8.21
C THR A 189 -2.73 -2.50 -9.27
N GLN A 190 -3.66 -1.58 -9.07
CA GLN A 190 -3.79 -0.38 -9.89
C GLN A 190 -3.14 0.80 -9.18
N VAL A 191 -2.15 1.43 -9.81
CA VAL A 191 -1.48 2.65 -9.31
C VAL A 191 -1.66 3.77 -10.31
N ARG A 192 -2.65 4.65 -10.09
CA ARG A 192 -3.12 5.57 -11.13
C ARG A 192 -3.45 6.98 -10.68
N ASN A 193 -3.37 7.94 -11.59
CA ASN A 193 -3.69 9.35 -11.32
C ASN A 193 -2.93 9.94 -10.11
N ASN A 194 -1.69 9.51 -9.87
CA ASN A 194 -0.82 10.11 -8.86
C ASN A 194 0.16 11.09 -9.55
N GLN A 195 0.98 11.82 -8.80
CA GLN A 195 2.12 12.53 -9.37
C GLN A 195 3.11 11.55 -10.02
N THR A 196 3.59 10.57 -9.25
CA THR A 196 4.39 9.45 -9.76
C THR A 196 3.74 8.17 -9.27
N GLY A 197 3.65 7.15 -10.12
CA GLY A 197 3.03 5.89 -9.74
C GLY A 197 3.81 5.21 -8.60
N VAL A 198 5.01 4.72 -8.90
CA VAL A 198 5.92 4.08 -7.94
C VAL A 198 7.28 4.78 -7.96
N VAL A 199 7.82 5.13 -6.79
CA VAL A 199 9.13 5.79 -6.70
C VAL A 199 9.99 5.20 -5.60
N LEU A 200 11.27 4.98 -5.91
CA LEU A 200 12.31 4.53 -4.98
C LEU A 200 13.35 5.64 -4.83
N ARG A 201 13.45 6.26 -3.65
CA ARG A 201 14.44 7.29 -3.29
C ARG A 201 15.42 6.80 -2.23
N GLY A 202 16.58 7.45 -2.16
CA GLY A 202 17.68 7.03 -1.31
C GLY A 202 18.49 5.93 -1.97
N THR A 203 18.97 4.94 -1.22
CA THR A 203 19.79 3.84 -1.75
C THR A 203 19.37 2.48 -1.18
N SER A 204 19.65 1.39 -1.89
CA SER A 204 19.38 0.01 -1.49
C SER A 204 17.90 -0.40 -1.50
N GLY A 205 16.99 0.47 -1.91
CA GLY A 205 15.57 0.17 -2.05
C GLY A 205 15.31 -0.86 -3.16
N LYS A 206 14.30 -1.71 -2.96
CA LYS A 206 13.96 -2.79 -3.92
C LYS A 206 12.47 -2.89 -4.17
N ALA A 207 12.05 -2.83 -5.42
CA ALA A 207 10.67 -3.06 -5.81
C ALA A 207 10.53 -4.27 -6.74
N LYS A 208 9.49 -5.08 -6.50
CA LYS A 208 9.00 -6.10 -7.43
C LYS A 208 7.58 -5.72 -7.82
N ILE A 209 7.33 -5.57 -9.12
CA ILE A 209 6.04 -5.12 -9.65
C ILE A 209 5.60 -6.11 -10.72
N TRP A 210 4.40 -6.66 -10.56
CA TRP A 210 3.88 -7.74 -11.38
C TRP A 210 2.38 -7.68 -11.57
N HIS A 211 1.92 -8.04 -12.77
CA HIS A 211 0.50 -8.12 -13.12
C HIS A 211 -0.29 -6.85 -12.78
N SER A 212 0.37 -5.70 -12.77
CA SER A 212 -0.17 -4.44 -12.25
C SER A 212 -0.37 -3.43 -13.36
N MET A 213 -1.28 -2.49 -13.12
CA MET A 213 -1.56 -1.38 -14.01
C MET A 213 -1.04 -0.09 -13.36
N ILE A 214 -0.13 0.61 -14.04
CA ILE A 214 0.45 1.87 -13.58
C ILE A 214 0.20 2.93 -14.65
N ASP A 215 -0.90 3.66 -14.50
CA ASP A 215 -1.40 4.50 -15.59
C ASP A 215 -1.86 5.90 -15.17
N LYS A 216 -1.83 6.84 -16.13
CA LYS A 216 -2.37 8.19 -15.96
C LYS A 216 -1.76 8.98 -14.80
N ASN A 217 -0.56 8.62 -14.35
CA ASN A 217 0.17 9.43 -13.39
C ASN A 217 0.69 10.68 -14.12
N THR A 218 0.70 11.85 -13.48
CA THR A 218 1.05 13.11 -14.15
C THR A 218 2.55 13.21 -14.47
N GLY A 219 3.38 12.46 -13.76
CA GLY A 219 4.82 12.28 -13.97
C GLY A 219 5.14 10.87 -14.48
N ASN A 220 6.17 10.24 -13.91
CA ASN A 220 6.60 8.91 -14.35
C ASN A 220 5.64 7.82 -13.83
N GLY A 221 5.50 6.73 -14.57
CA GLY A 221 4.84 5.52 -14.07
C GLY A 221 5.65 4.90 -12.93
N VAL A 222 6.91 4.55 -13.22
CA VAL A 222 7.87 4.03 -12.23
C VAL A 222 9.18 4.83 -12.32
N GLN A 223 9.69 5.31 -11.18
CA GLN A 223 10.97 6.02 -11.08
C GLN A 223 11.91 5.35 -10.07
N VAL A 224 13.10 4.98 -10.52
CA VAL A 224 14.13 4.32 -9.71
C VAL A 224 15.35 5.23 -9.64
N HIS A 225 15.58 5.83 -8.46
CA HIS A 225 16.75 6.67 -8.24
C HIS A 225 18.03 5.84 -8.01
N VAL A 226 19.19 6.50 -8.09
CA VAL A 226 20.53 5.93 -7.91
C VAL A 226 20.63 4.94 -6.74
N GLY A 227 21.29 3.80 -6.97
CA GLY A 227 21.53 2.80 -5.91
C GLY A 227 20.30 1.97 -5.51
N ASN A 228 19.15 2.17 -6.16
CA ASN A 228 17.96 1.34 -5.97
C ASN A 228 17.79 0.34 -7.11
N SER A 229 16.91 -0.63 -6.92
CA SER A 229 16.61 -1.64 -7.93
C SER A 229 15.12 -1.93 -8.08
N ALA A 230 14.67 -2.15 -9.31
CA ALA A 230 13.29 -2.57 -9.56
C ALA A 230 13.21 -3.70 -10.59
N VAL A 231 12.35 -4.68 -10.32
CA VAL A 231 12.01 -5.78 -11.23
C VAL A 231 10.55 -5.63 -11.64
N LEU A 232 10.33 -5.46 -12.94
CA LEU A 232 9.00 -5.25 -13.52
C LEU A 232 8.68 -6.41 -14.47
N ASN A 233 7.66 -7.18 -14.14
CA ASN A 233 7.22 -8.32 -14.93
C ASN A 233 5.73 -8.29 -15.25
N ASN A 234 5.35 -8.36 -16.53
CA ASN A 234 3.94 -8.47 -16.94
C ASN A 234 3.04 -7.35 -16.39
N ASN A 235 3.48 -6.09 -16.54
CA ASN A 235 2.70 -4.91 -16.16
C ASN A 235 2.22 -4.14 -17.38
N ASP A 236 1.13 -3.39 -17.20
CA ASP A 236 0.68 -2.34 -18.11
C ASP A 236 1.09 -0.98 -17.53
N ILE A 237 1.97 -0.26 -18.21
CA ILE A 237 2.53 1.03 -17.77
C ILE A 237 2.28 2.06 -18.87
N SER A 238 1.14 2.75 -18.76
CA SER A 238 0.62 3.52 -19.90
C SER A 238 0.05 4.88 -19.54
N PHE A 239 -0.02 5.77 -20.53
CA PHE A 239 -0.65 7.09 -20.39
C PHE A 239 -0.07 7.96 -19.26
N ASN A 240 1.17 7.74 -18.84
CA ASN A 240 1.81 8.60 -17.85
C ASN A 240 2.30 9.90 -18.51
N GLY A 241 2.24 11.00 -17.76
CA GLY A 241 2.53 12.36 -18.24
C GLY A 241 4.01 12.64 -18.46
N ALA A 242 4.89 11.74 -18.03
CA ALA A 242 6.31 11.75 -18.36
C ALA A 242 6.75 10.37 -18.91
N ASN A 243 7.75 9.73 -18.32
CA ASN A 243 8.25 8.44 -18.80
C ASN A 243 7.40 7.29 -18.24
N GLY A 244 7.30 6.19 -18.99
CA GLY A 244 6.70 4.96 -18.45
C GLY A 244 7.54 4.43 -17.28
N VAL A 245 8.81 4.16 -17.54
CA VAL A 245 9.78 3.70 -16.53
C VAL A 245 11.10 4.47 -16.65
N GLY A 246 11.58 5.02 -15.54
CA GLY A 246 12.85 5.76 -15.46
C GLY A 246 13.85 5.15 -14.49
N PHE A 247 15.10 5.02 -14.93
CA PHE A 247 16.25 4.62 -14.11
C PHE A 247 17.33 5.70 -14.17
N ASP A 248 17.64 6.25 -13.00
CA ASP A 248 18.75 7.21 -12.84
C ASP A 248 20.12 6.53 -13.01
N PRO A 249 21.21 7.30 -13.21
CA PRO A 249 22.55 6.73 -13.21
C PRO A 249 22.83 5.90 -11.96
N GLY A 250 23.27 4.66 -12.13
CA GLY A 250 23.54 3.72 -11.03
C GLY A 250 22.30 3.06 -10.41
N ALA A 251 21.10 3.31 -10.94
CA ALA A 251 19.93 2.48 -10.65
C ALA A 251 20.00 1.17 -11.46
N LEU A 252 19.49 0.09 -10.88
CA LEU A 252 19.45 -1.23 -11.51
C LEU A 252 18.01 -1.62 -11.80
N GLY A 253 17.79 -2.45 -12.81
CA GLY A 253 16.48 -3.04 -12.99
C GLY A 253 16.39 -4.10 -14.04
N SER A 254 15.23 -4.75 -14.09
CA SER A 254 14.88 -5.66 -15.15
C SER A 254 13.43 -5.52 -15.58
N LEU A 255 13.19 -5.62 -16.88
CA LEU A 255 11.88 -5.49 -17.51
C LEU A 255 11.61 -6.70 -18.40
N SER A 256 10.48 -7.36 -18.19
CA SER A 256 10.06 -8.53 -18.97
C SER A 256 8.52 -8.60 -19.06
N PHE A 257 7.97 -8.96 -20.22
CA PHE A 257 6.52 -9.13 -20.41
C PHE A 257 5.68 -7.87 -20.20
N ASN A 258 6.29 -6.68 -20.10
CA ASN A 258 5.53 -5.45 -19.85
C ASN A 258 5.01 -4.85 -21.16
N THR A 259 3.83 -4.22 -21.07
CA THR A 259 3.33 -3.27 -22.07
C THR A 259 3.60 -1.87 -21.54
N ILE A 260 4.38 -1.08 -22.27
CA ILE A 260 4.77 0.29 -21.89
C ILE A 260 4.38 1.21 -23.03
N ALA A 261 3.23 1.87 -22.89
CA ALA A 261 2.56 2.45 -24.04
C ALA A 261 2.00 3.85 -23.81
N TYR A 262 2.03 4.70 -24.83
CA TYR A 262 1.38 6.02 -24.83
C TYR A 262 1.78 6.91 -23.65
N ASN A 263 3.01 6.78 -23.15
CA ASN A 263 3.57 7.74 -22.19
C ASN A 263 4.01 8.99 -22.94
N THR A 264 3.85 10.16 -22.33
CA THR A 264 4.06 11.45 -23.01
C THR A 264 5.53 11.69 -23.37
N ALA A 265 6.46 11.13 -22.59
CA ALA A 265 7.89 11.15 -22.86
C ALA A 265 8.40 9.75 -23.27
N ALA A 266 9.51 9.28 -22.68
CA ALA A 266 10.06 8.00 -23.08
C ALA A 266 9.25 6.82 -22.54
N GLY A 267 9.16 5.72 -23.28
CA GLY A 267 8.63 4.47 -22.73
C GLY A 267 9.51 3.99 -21.57
N VAL A 268 10.79 3.77 -21.87
CA VAL A 268 11.83 3.50 -20.87
C VAL A 268 13.00 4.44 -21.06
N VAL A 269 13.41 5.13 -19.98
CA VAL A 269 14.64 5.91 -19.93
C VAL A 269 15.62 5.29 -18.93
N SER A 270 16.87 5.11 -19.34
CA SER A 270 17.92 4.62 -18.44
C SER A 270 19.28 5.24 -18.72
N ALA A 271 19.89 5.82 -17.70
CA ALA A 271 21.28 6.31 -17.79
C ALA A 271 22.32 5.25 -17.38
N ALA A 272 21.89 4.05 -17.01
CA ALA A 272 22.72 2.89 -16.68
C ALA A 272 22.28 1.65 -17.49
N PRO A 273 23.12 0.61 -17.64
CA PRO A 273 22.68 -0.63 -18.26
C PRO A 273 21.60 -1.32 -17.41
N VAL A 274 20.36 -1.25 -17.87
CA VAL A 274 19.20 -1.94 -17.30
C VAL A 274 18.94 -3.21 -18.11
N LYS A 275 18.66 -4.32 -17.42
CA LYS A 275 18.38 -5.61 -18.07
C LYS A 275 16.96 -5.60 -18.63
N VAL A 276 16.78 -5.04 -19.82
CA VAL A 276 15.53 -5.20 -20.56
C VAL A 276 15.60 -6.52 -21.31
N ASN A 277 14.73 -7.48 -20.99
CA ASN A 277 14.68 -8.72 -21.75
C ASN A 277 14.10 -8.41 -23.15
N PRO A 278 14.92 -8.39 -24.22
CA PRO A 278 14.47 -7.97 -25.53
C PRO A 278 13.51 -9.01 -26.11
N GLY A 279 12.48 -8.57 -26.84
CA GLY A 279 11.47 -9.44 -27.46
C GLY A 279 10.32 -9.87 -26.54
N HIS A 280 10.36 -9.51 -25.25
CA HIS A 280 9.28 -9.80 -24.31
C HIS A 280 8.57 -8.56 -23.80
N ASN A 281 8.98 -7.35 -24.16
CA ASN A 281 8.26 -6.13 -23.76
C ASN A 281 7.67 -5.47 -25.02
N THR A 282 6.45 -4.97 -24.90
CA THR A 282 5.79 -4.16 -25.95
C THR A 282 5.98 -2.70 -25.60
N LEU A 283 6.65 -1.94 -26.47
CA LEU A 283 6.78 -0.49 -26.33
C LEU A 283 6.20 0.20 -27.56
N GLU A 284 5.15 0.99 -27.36
CA GLU A 284 4.44 1.64 -28.46
C GLU A 284 3.91 3.02 -28.08
N GLY A 285 3.76 3.92 -29.05
CA GLY A 285 3.13 5.22 -28.83
C GLY A 285 3.85 6.16 -27.85
N ASN A 286 5.09 5.86 -27.44
CA ASN A 286 5.92 6.74 -26.61
C ASN A 286 6.82 7.62 -27.51
N SER A 287 7.33 8.72 -26.95
CA SER A 287 8.18 9.67 -27.68
C SER A 287 9.47 9.98 -26.93
N PRO A 288 10.54 9.16 -27.04
CA PRO A 288 10.67 7.90 -27.82
C PRO A 288 10.26 6.64 -27.04
N ASN A 289 10.22 5.46 -27.67
CA ASN A 289 10.10 4.20 -26.90
C ASN A 289 11.26 4.00 -25.92
N PHE A 290 12.46 4.43 -26.30
CA PHE A 290 13.67 4.28 -25.49
C PHE A 290 14.56 5.52 -25.53
N ALA A 291 15.13 5.88 -24.38
CA ALA A 291 16.13 6.93 -24.24
C ALA A 291 17.26 6.54 -23.26
N GLY A 292 18.51 6.95 -23.54
CA GLY A 292 19.66 6.76 -22.64
C GLY A 292 20.71 5.73 -23.12
N GLN A 293 21.42 5.10 -22.18
CA GLN A 293 22.52 4.16 -22.44
C GLN A 293 22.03 2.84 -23.07
N PRO A 294 22.88 2.13 -23.84
CA PRO A 294 22.49 0.91 -24.53
C PRO A 294 22.11 -0.23 -23.56
N PHE A 295 21.12 -1.02 -23.96
CA PHE A 295 20.65 -2.18 -23.21
C PHE A 295 21.64 -3.33 -23.28
N LEU A 296 21.84 -4.02 -22.16
CA LEU A 296 22.56 -5.29 -22.15
C LEU A 296 21.61 -6.42 -22.58
N LEU A 297 21.94 -7.07 -23.68
CA LEU A 297 21.32 -8.33 -24.08
C LEU A 297 21.57 -9.40 -22.99
N PRO A 298 20.70 -10.43 -22.85
CA PRO A 298 20.80 -11.43 -21.79
C PRO A 298 22.17 -12.12 -21.64
N ASN A 299 22.99 -12.10 -22.69
CA ASN A 299 24.29 -12.78 -22.79
C ASN A 299 25.49 -11.83 -22.64
N GLN A 300 25.31 -10.64 -22.09
CA GLN A 300 26.39 -9.65 -21.86
C GLN A 300 26.86 -9.65 -20.38
N PHE A 301 26.76 -10.80 -19.71
CA PHE A 301 27.28 -11.05 -18.35
C PHE A 301 28.14 -12.31 -18.34
#